data_AF-A0A7X3NQT5-F1
#
_entry.id   AF-A0A7X3NQT5-F1
#
_cell.length_a   1.000
_cell.length_b   1.000
_cell.length_c   1.000
_cell.angle_alpha   90.00
_cell.angle_beta   90.00
_cell.angle_gamma   90.00
#
_symmetry.space_group_name_H-M   'P 1'
#
loop_
_entity.id
_entity.type
_entity.pdbx_description
1 polymer ?
#
loop_
_entity_poly.entity_id
_entity_poly.type
_entity_poly.pdbx_seq_one_letter_code
_entity_poly.pdbx_strand_id
1 'polypeptide(L)'
;MGWYSKPPYRFLVTPIDYMEIVINHPTFGEFLEAEGVPGAPALAMNALYTPVKTPVMLTGVQPHRIQELSSHLSGSKFDFVELLGDIGGAPAAPPAGATTKLFAGDMIGAAVVTGDVTSLIGYGTVTQVYDDKFIAFGHPFFADGKSALPVYRAVTHGIRSSLAAPTKSVSAYGNPIGTITKDLHPAIVGELGPGPAMIPVKVAYHPVNNTPIEKHHVVAYGQEWAVSYVAAVTMDAIRMERNAATVEGTVTLHFQETETVYTEKFRTASSNPFLDVFIKTGSIIDAFTNTLTNSAGKATLKAVSIAIVDKPQIAIAEIDEIILPAEVMPGESLTVSVVLLPHWSTAGADRIIQRDVILDIPDGFPMGEANLTVSAADESTDDTEFTQLLGDIFDELLGTDEEDDEKPLPRNLDELIRQKEEAQMDAGLITITLTPSAFGGGFPFPEDLPLPENDEEGEGDDGEIPEGFPFPEGLPLPEGFPLPDNSAEQPIETELVIEGFIVTGSKEAQITIKVGDVGAGALPIIEGAQ
;
A
#
# COMPACT_ATOMS: atom_id res chain seq x y z
N MET A 1 -17.82 27.94 46.55
CA MET A 1 -18.30 29.19 45.92
C MET A 1 -17.11 30.12 45.81
N GLY A 2 -16.54 30.48 44.68
CA GLY A 2 -16.85 30.28 43.27
C GLY A 2 -15.69 30.94 42.53
N TRP A 3 -14.82 30.15 41.92
CA TRP A 3 -13.82 30.63 40.96
C TRP A 3 -14.37 30.36 39.55
N TYR A 4 -13.89 31.15 38.59
CA TYR A 4 -14.33 31.29 37.19
C TYR A 4 -15.38 32.38 36.94
N SER A 5 -14.89 33.55 36.50
CA SER A 5 -15.68 34.72 36.07
C SER A 5 -16.07 34.69 34.59
N LYS A 6 -15.70 33.64 33.83
CA LYS A 6 -16.18 33.35 32.47
C LYS A 6 -16.21 31.82 32.26
N PRO A 7 -17.20 31.27 31.55
CA PRO A 7 -17.21 29.84 31.23
C PRO A 7 -15.98 29.50 30.39
N PRO A 8 -15.20 28.46 30.73
CA PRO A 8 -14.09 28.03 29.89
C PRO A 8 -14.68 27.42 28.61
N TYR A 9 -14.36 27.99 27.45
CA TYR A 9 -14.60 27.33 26.16
C TYR A 9 -13.69 26.10 26.10
N ARG A 10 -14.20 24.98 26.63
CA ARG A 10 -13.76 23.64 26.25
C ARG A 10 -14.48 23.36 24.93
N PHE A 11 -13.86 22.60 24.02
CA PHE A 11 -14.28 22.36 22.61
C PHE A 11 -13.73 23.39 21.61
N LEU A 12 -13.36 22.89 20.43
CA LEU A 12 -13.25 23.66 19.19
C LEU A 12 -14.62 24.26 18.89
N VAL A 13 -14.99 25.35 19.57
CA VAL A 13 -16.19 26.11 19.21
C VAL A 13 -15.76 27.07 18.12
N THR A 14 -15.79 26.60 16.88
CA THR A 14 -15.65 27.47 15.71
C THR A 14 -16.80 28.49 15.75
N PRO A 15 -16.54 29.81 15.69
CA PRO A 15 -17.62 30.79 15.70
C PRO A 15 -18.51 30.64 14.45
N ILE A 16 -19.81 30.88 14.59
CA ILE A 16 -20.78 30.69 13.50
C ILE A 16 -20.41 31.49 12.25
N ASP A 17 -19.88 32.71 12.41
CA ASP A 17 -19.43 33.56 11.31
C ASP A 17 -18.36 32.87 10.45
N TYR A 18 -17.46 32.09 11.05
CA TYR A 18 -16.45 31.32 10.31
C TYR A 18 -17.05 30.10 9.61
N MET A 19 -18.04 29.46 10.23
CA MET A 19 -18.74 28.34 9.60
C MET A 19 -19.58 28.83 8.40
N GLU A 20 -20.23 29.99 8.48
CA GLU A 20 -21.04 30.54 7.39
C GLU A 20 -20.21 30.84 6.14
N ILE A 21 -18.95 31.25 6.31
CA ILE A 21 -18.02 31.47 5.19
C ILE A 21 -17.82 30.17 4.38
N VAL A 22 -17.82 29.00 5.04
CA VAL A 22 -17.62 27.69 4.38
C VAL A 22 -18.65 27.41 3.30
N ILE A 23 -19.90 27.87 3.46
CA ILE A 23 -20.98 27.65 2.48
C ILE A 23 -20.52 28.10 1.09
N ASN A 24 -19.92 29.30 1.01
CA ASN A 24 -19.50 29.92 -0.23
C ASN A 24 -18.00 29.75 -0.54
N HIS A 25 -17.26 29.04 0.32
CA HIS A 25 -15.83 28.84 0.12
C HIS A 25 -15.58 27.85 -1.03
N PRO A 26 -14.81 28.21 -2.07
CA PRO A 26 -14.46 27.27 -3.14
C PRO A 26 -13.42 26.26 -2.64
N THR A 27 -13.67 24.98 -2.88
CA THR A 27 -12.78 23.87 -2.53
C THR A 27 -11.77 23.59 -3.64
N PHE A 28 -10.63 22.97 -3.31
CA PHE A 28 -9.67 22.53 -4.33
C PHE A 28 -10.30 21.64 -5.40
N GLY A 29 -11.17 20.70 -5.01
CA GLY A 29 -11.91 19.86 -5.96
C GLY A 29 -12.84 20.65 -6.89
N GLU A 30 -13.49 21.72 -6.40
CA GLU A 30 -14.28 22.62 -7.25
C GLU A 30 -13.38 23.45 -8.20
N PHE A 31 -12.16 23.81 -7.78
CA PHE A 31 -11.19 24.48 -8.66
C PHE A 31 -10.68 23.56 -9.77
N LEU A 32 -10.46 22.27 -9.51
CA LEU A 32 -10.06 21.31 -10.54
C LEU A 32 -11.15 21.11 -11.62
N GLU A 33 -12.41 21.27 -11.27
CA GLU A 33 -13.54 21.10 -12.18
C GLU A 33 -13.94 22.39 -12.94
N ALA A 34 -13.39 23.56 -12.56
CA ALA A 34 -13.76 24.86 -13.12
C ALA A 34 -12.57 25.56 -13.80
N GLU A 35 -12.75 26.02 -15.04
CA GLU A 35 -11.78 26.95 -15.65
C GLU A 35 -11.87 28.33 -14.98
N GLY A 36 -10.83 28.67 -14.19
CA GLY A 36 -10.42 30.04 -13.87
C GLY A 36 -11.34 30.86 -12.95
N VAL A 37 -11.12 30.78 -11.63
CA VAL A 37 -11.61 31.79 -10.66
C VAL A 37 -10.53 32.02 -9.58
N PRO A 38 -10.32 33.26 -9.08
CA PRO A 38 -9.23 33.57 -8.16
C PRO A 38 -9.39 32.92 -6.78
N GLY A 39 -8.28 32.45 -6.21
CA GLY A 39 -8.24 31.85 -4.87
C GLY A 39 -8.64 32.84 -3.76
N ALA A 40 -9.44 32.35 -2.81
CA ALA A 40 -9.82 33.09 -1.61
C ALA A 40 -8.66 33.12 -0.60
N PRO A 41 -8.52 34.18 0.22
CA PRO A 41 -7.46 34.28 1.21
C PRO A 41 -7.68 33.28 2.35
N ALA A 42 -6.65 32.48 2.66
CA ALA A 42 -6.62 31.66 3.86
C ALA A 42 -6.40 32.55 5.10
N LEU A 43 -7.22 32.36 6.14
CA LEU A 43 -7.01 32.98 7.45
C LEU A 43 -6.49 31.91 8.41
N ALA A 44 -5.35 32.19 9.06
CA ALA A 44 -4.73 31.30 10.01
C ALA A 44 -5.51 31.27 11.34
N MET A 45 -6.01 30.09 11.73
CA MET A 45 -6.52 29.85 13.08
C MET A 45 -5.37 29.41 13.99
N ASN A 46 -4.95 30.28 14.92
CA ASN A 46 -4.05 29.88 16.00
C ASN A 46 -4.86 29.29 17.16
N ALA A 47 -4.88 27.96 17.28
CA ALA A 47 -5.41 27.27 18.45
C ALA A 47 -4.33 27.15 19.55
N LEU A 48 -4.63 27.60 20.76
CA LEU A 48 -3.74 27.51 21.93
C LEU A 48 -3.80 26.15 22.66
N TYR A 49 -4.59 25.20 22.15
CA TYR A 49 -4.88 23.91 22.81
C TYR A 49 -4.99 22.77 21.80
N THR A 50 -4.70 21.55 22.25
CA THR A 50 -4.87 20.31 21.45
C THR A 50 -6.36 20.00 21.25
N PRO A 51 -6.83 19.86 20.00
CA PRO A 51 -8.17 19.37 19.68
C PRO A 51 -8.50 18.02 20.33
N VAL A 52 -9.78 17.81 20.65
CA VAL A 52 -10.30 16.45 20.93
C VAL A 52 -10.48 15.76 19.58
N LYS A 53 -10.10 14.48 19.49
CA LYS A 53 -10.26 13.69 18.27
C LYS A 53 -11.75 13.55 17.90
N THR A 54 -12.05 13.58 16.60
CA THR A 54 -13.40 13.40 16.06
C THR A 54 -13.81 11.93 16.20
N PRO A 55 -14.84 11.61 17.00
CA PRO A 55 -15.25 10.23 17.20
C PRO A 55 -16.01 9.71 15.98
N VAL A 56 -15.60 8.55 15.47
CA VAL A 56 -16.25 7.88 14.33
C VAL A 56 -16.63 6.48 14.74
N MET A 57 -17.91 6.14 14.59
CA MET A 57 -18.45 4.87 15.05
C MET A 57 -18.29 3.82 13.95
N LEU A 58 -17.62 2.71 14.28
CA LEU A 58 -17.47 1.54 13.43
C LEU A 58 -18.22 0.36 14.04
N THR A 59 -19.08 -0.27 13.24
CA THR A 59 -19.86 -1.46 13.63
C THR A 59 -19.30 -2.74 13.03
N GLY A 60 -19.71 -3.91 13.54
CA GLY A 60 -19.24 -5.21 13.03
C GLY A 60 -17.80 -5.57 13.40
N VAL A 61 -17.15 -4.76 14.24
CA VAL A 61 -15.73 -4.86 14.59
C VAL A 61 -15.55 -5.23 16.05
N GLN A 62 -14.56 -6.07 16.35
CA GLN A 62 -14.24 -6.44 17.72
C GLN A 62 -13.43 -5.34 18.44
N PRO A 63 -13.53 -5.19 19.77
CA PRO A 63 -12.86 -4.11 20.50
C PRO A 63 -11.34 -4.03 20.30
N HIS A 64 -10.65 -5.17 20.22
CA HIS A 64 -9.19 -5.19 20.01
C HIS A 64 -8.81 -4.73 18.59
N ARG A 65 -9.65 -4.97 17.58
CA ARG A 65 -9.43 -4.51 16.21
C ARG A 65 -9.57 -2.99 16.08
N ILE A 66 -10.43 -2.35 16.87
CA ILE A 66 -10.50 -0.89 16.94
C ILE A 66 -9.14 -0.30 17.32
N GLN A 67 -8.42 -0.92 18.25
CA GLN A 67 -7.12 -0.44 18.69
C GLN A 67 -6.06 -0.60 17.58
N GLU A 68 -6.02 -1.76 16.91
CA GLU A 68 -5.16 -2.02 15.75
C GLU A 68 -5.46 -1.04 14.60
N LEU A 69 -6.73 -0.78 14.28
CA LEU A 69 -7.10 0.17 13.24
C LEU A 69 -6.78 1.62 13.63
N SER A 70 -6.93 1.98 14.92
CA SER A 70 -6.61 3.32 15.41
C SER A 70 -5.11 3.61 15.40
N SER A 71 -4.26 2.60 15.57
CA SER A 71 -2.80 2.78 15.43
C SER A 71 -2.41 3.10 14.00
N HIS A 72 -3.11 2.58 12.99
CA HIS A 72 -2.87 2.92 11.58
C HIS A 72 -3.24 4.36 11.24
N LEU A 73 -4.20 4.95 11.94
CA LEU A 73 -4.53 6.37 11.78
C LEU A 73 -3.51 7.30 12.47
N SER A 74 -2.76 6.79 13.46
CA SER A 74 -1.83 7.60 14.24
C SER A 74 -0.61 7.97 13.39
N GLY A 75 -0.29 9.27 13.31
CA GLY A 75 0.77 9.78 12.43
C GLY A 75 0.35 9.97 10.96
N SER A 76 -0.84 9.54 10.58
CA SER A 76 -1.42 9.82 9.26
C SER A 76 -2.13 11.19 9.25
N LYS A 77 -2.59 11.62 8.05
CA LYS A 77 -3.48 12.80 7.94
C LYS A 77 -4.76 12.67 8.76
N PHE A 78 -5.16 11.45 9.15
CA PHE A 78 -6.34 11.14 9.95
C PHE A 78 -6.07 11.01 11.46
N ASP A 79 -4.90 11.42 11.99
CA ASP A 79 -4.60 11.29 13.43
C ASP A 79 -5.61 12.04 14.33
N PHE A 80 -6.33 13.01 13.79
CA PHE A 80 -7.40 13.71 14.49
C PHE A 80 -8.71 12.92 14.59
N VAL A 81 -8.80 11.71 14.02
CA VAL A 81 -9.95 10.80 14.08
C VAL A 81 -9.75 9.77 15.20
N GLU A 82 -10.81 9.50 15.97
CA GLU A 82 -10.85 8.40 16.94
C GLU A 82 -11.91 7.39 16.53
N LEU A 83 -11.48 6.16 16.21
CA LEU A 83 -12.41 5.08 15.92
C LEU A 83 -12.98 4.51 17.22
N LEU A 84 -14.28 4.34 17.24
CA LEU A 84 -15.00 3.75 18.37
C LEU A 84 -15.85 2.58 17.89
N GLY A 85 -15.72 1.45 18.57
CA GLY A 85 -16.60 0.31 18.33
C GLY A 85 -18.00 0.61 18.84
N ASP A 86 -19.02 0.38 18.00
CA ASP A 86 -20.42 0.48 18.38
C ASP A 86 -21.15 -0.85 18.17
N ILE A 87 -22.12 -1.13 19.05
CA ILE A 87 -23.00 -2.29 18.94
C ILE A 87 -24.24 -1.81 18.17
N GLY A 88 -24.21 -2.03 16.86
CA GLY A 88 -25.25 -1.61 15.93
C GLY A 88 -25.02 -2.22 14.55
N GLY A 89 -25.92 -1.93 13.61
CA GLY A 89 -25.78 -2.33 12.20
C GLY A 89 -26.10 -1.16 11.28
N ALA A 90 -26.49 -1.47 10.04
CA ALA A 90 -26.98 -0.47 9.09
C ALA A 90 -28.09 0.41 9.72
N PRO A 91 -28.30 1.65 9.20
CA PRO A 91 -29.33 2.56 9.71
C PRO A 91 -30.68 1.87 9.93
N ALA A 92 -31.23 2.00 11.14
CA ALA A 92 -32.47 1.34 11.51
C ALA A 92 -33.69 1.90 10.76
N ALA A 93 -34.82 1.19 10.80
CA ALA A 93 -36.07 1.74 10.29
C ALA A 93 -36.42 3.06 11.01
N PRO A 94 -36.96 4.07 10.30
CA PRO A 94 -37.30 5.33 10.92
C PRO A 94 -38.43 5.14 11.94
N PRO A 95 -38.40 5.83 13.09
CA PRO A 95 -39.50 5.79 14.04
C PRO A 95 -40.79 6.36 13.44
N ALA A 96 -41.93 5.91 13.94
CA ALA A 96 -43.23 6.39 13.46
C ALA A 96 -43.34 7.92 13.59
N GLY A 97 -43.67 8.60 12.49
CA GLY A 97 -43.76 10.06 12.44
C GLY A 97 -42.41 10.78 12.29
N ALA A 98 -41.32 10.07 11.97
CA ALA A 98 -40.04 10.69 11.66
C ALA A 98 -40.18 11.68 10.50
N THR A 99 -39.63 12.88 10.70
CA THR A 99 -39.54 13.94 9.69
C THR A 99 -38.17 13.92 9.03
N THR A 100 -38.12 14.25 7.74
CA THR A 100 -36.87 14.49 7.00
C THR A 100 -36.38 15.93 7.14
N LYS A 101 -37.20 16.85 7.65
CA LYS A 101 -36.79 18.23 7.95
C LYS A 101 -35.73 18.26 9.04
N LEU A 102 -34.70 19.07 8.83
CA LEU A 102 -33.66 19.36 9.81
C LEU A 102 -33.92 20.70 10.51
N PHE A 103 -33.56 20.76 11.79
CA PHE A 103 -33.51 21.96 12.61
C PHE A 103 -32.16 22.09 13.29
N ALA A 104 -31.77 23.31 13.67
CA ALA A 104 -30.58 23.54 14.48
C ALA A 104 -30.65 22.70 15.79
N GLY A 105 -29.56 22.04 16.14
CA GLY A 105 -29.43 21.13 17.27
C GLY A 105 -29.84 19.67 16.98
N ASP A 106 -30.46 19.38 15.81
CA ASP A 106 -30.75 18.00 15.43
C ASP A 106 -29.46 17.18 15.29
N MET A 107 -29.54 15.89 15.62
CA MET A 107 -28.45 14.94 15.39
C MET A 107 -28.52 14.36 13.99
N ILE A 108 -27.37 14.32 13.33
CA ILE A 108 -27.17 13.70 12.02
C ILE A 108 -26.00 12.70 12.05
N GLY A 109 -26.01 11.77 11.11
CA GLY A 109 -24.88 10.90 10.80
C GLY A 109 -24.39 11.12 9.38
N ALA A 110 -23.09 11.35 9.20
CA ALA A 110 -22.42 11.33 7.90
C ALA A 110 -21.78 9.96 7.71
N ALA A 111 -22.26 9.17 6.75
CA ALA A 111 -21.78 7.80 6.57
C ALA A 111 -20.68 7.72 5.52
N VAL A 112 -19.58 7.05 5.87
CA VAL A 112 -18.50 6.66 4.96
C VAL A 112 -18.79 5.29 4.37
N VAL A 113 -19.21 4.36 5.23
CA VAL A 113 -19.55 2.99 4.87
C VAL A 113 -20.92 2.66 5.43
N THR A 114 -21.75 1.98 4.63
CA THR A 114 -22.95 1.28 5.10
C THR A 114 -23.05 -0.08 4.42
N GLY A 115 -23.59 -1.10 5.09
CA GLY A 115 -23.68 -2.43 4.51
C GLY A 115 -24.12 -3.52 5.48
N ASP A 116 -24.00 -4.77 5.04
CA ASP A 116 -24.51 -5.95 5.74
C ASP A 116 -23.82 -6.22 7.09
N VAL A 117 -22.51 -5.96 7.18
CA VAL A 117 -21.69 -6.30 8.34
C VAL A 117 -21.21 -5.08 9.11
N THR A 118 -20.74 -4.07 8.37
CA THR A 118 -20.11 -2.90 8.97
C THR A 118 -20.68 -1.62 8.37
N SER A 119 -20.75 -0.62 9.22
CA SER A 119 -21.05 0.77 8.89
C SER A 119 -20.07 1.64 9.65
N LEU A 120 -19.54 2.66 8.96
CA LEU A 120 -18.62 3.66 9.50
C LEU A 120 -19.32 5.02 9.37
N ILE A 121 -19.78 5.56 10.49
CA ILE A 121 -20.62 6.77 10.53
C ILE A 121 -20.08 7.75 11.56
N GLY A 122 -19.80 8.97 11.13
CA GLY A 122 -19.53 10.10 12.01
C GLY A 122 -20.83 10.75 12.44
N TYR A 123 -20.98 11.04 13.73
CA TYR A 123 -22.19 11.64 14.28
C TYR A 123 -21.93 13.03 14.86
N GLY A 124 -22.84 13.95 14.59
CA GLY A 124 -22.76 15.30 15.13
C GLY A 124 -24.07 16.06 15.04
N THR A 125 -24.05 17.30 15.50
CA THR A 125 -25.23 18.17 15.54
C THR A 125 -25.25 19.11 14.35
N VAL A 126 -26.43 19.38 13.82
CA VAL A 126 -26.67 20.51 12.91
C VAL A 126 -26.50 21.79 13.70
N THR A 127 -25.63 22.67 13.23
CA THR A 127 -25.41 23.98 13.82
C THR A 127 -26.52 24.94 13.39
N GLN A 128 -26.78 25.02 12.08
CA GLN A 128 -27.77 25.93 11.50
C GLN A 128 -28.28 25.39 10.16
N VAL A 129 -29.54 25.69 9.84
CA VAL A 129 -30.19 25.34 8.56
C VAL A 129 -30.55 26.62 7.82
N TYR A 130 -30.28 26.63 6.52
CA TYR A 130 -30.53 27.71 5.57
C TYR A 130 -31.29 27.14 4.37
N ASP A 131 -32.62 27.21 4.42
CA ASP A 131 -33.50 26.60 3.42
C ASP A 131 -33.22 25.09 3.20
N ASP A 132 -32.55 24.73 2.11
CA ASP A 132 -32.13 23.38 1.75
C ASP A 132 -30.68 23.06 2.15
N LYS A 133 -29.87 24.06 2.50
CA LYS A 133 -28.49 23.90 2.98
C LYS A 133 -28.44 23.83 4.51
N PHE A 134 -27.41 23.19 5.04
CA PHE A 134 -27.15 23.18 6.47
C PHE A 134 -25.65 23.14 6.77
N ILE A 135 -25.30 23.63 7.95
CA ILE A 135 -23.97 23.55 8.54
C ILE A 135 -24.06 22.62 9.75
N ALA A 136 -23.08 21.74 9.93
CA ALA A 136 -23.03 20.84 11.07
C ALA A 136 -21.61 20.67 11.64
N PHE A 137 -21.53 19.97 12.77
CA PHE A 137 -20.33 19.58 13.53
C PHE A 137 -19.58 20.76 14.20
N GLY A 138 -19.36 21.85 13.47
CA GLY A 138 -18.51 22.96 13.94
C GLY A 138 -17.02 22.61 13.99
N HIS A 139 -16.64 21.53 13.32
CA HIS A 139 -15.31 20.99 13.14
C HIS A 139 -15.31 20.15 11.84
N PRO A 140 -14.14 19.79 11.29
CA PRO A 140 -14.10 18.93 10.11
C PRO A 140 -14.44 17.50 10.49
N PHE A 141 -14.90 16.71 9.52
CA PHE A 141 -15.04 15.27 9.67
C PHE A 141 -13.72 14.55 9.32
N PHE A 142 -13.26 14.70 8.09
CA PHE A 142 -11.96 14.30 7.53
C PHE A 142 -11.18 15.47 6.89
N ALA A 143 -11.81 16.64 6.74
CA ALA A 143 -11.25 17.84 6.12
C ALA A 143 -10.88 17.65 4.63
N ASP A 144 -11.62 16.79 3.90
CA ASP A 144 -11.33 16.46 2.50
C ASP A 144 -11.68 17.57 1.49
N GLY A 145 -12.23 18.69 1.96
CA GLY A 145 -12.62 19.79 1.08
C GLY A 145 -13.93 19.49 0.37
N LYS A 146 -13.87 19.08 -0.89
CA LYS A 146 -15.06 18.65 -1.64
C LYS A 146 -15.42 17.24 -1.20
N SER A 147 -16.67 17.02 -0.82
CA SER A 147 -17.10 15.72 -0.30
C SER A 147 -18.45 15.32 -0.87
N ALA A 148 -18.75 14.03 -0.80
CA ALA A 148 -20.03 13.46 -1.21
C ALA A 148 -20.44 12.36 -0.22
N LEU A 149 -20.76 12.75 1.02
CA LEU A 149 -21.14 11.80 2.07
C LEU A 149 -22.67 11.80 2.29
N PRO A 150 -23.35 10.63 2.30
CA PRO A 150 -24.76 10.56 2.65
C PRO A 150 -25.02 11.02 4.08
N VAL A 151 -26.09 11.79 4.24
CA VAL A 151 -26.54 12.33 5.53
C VAL A 151 -27.75 11.56 6.00
N TYR A 152 -27.68 10.99 7.19
CA TYR A 152 -28.79 10.30 7.84
C TYR A 152 -29.32 11.11 9.02
N ARG A 153 -30.61 10.94 9.32
CA ARG A 153 -31.13 11.32 10.63
C ARG A 153 -30.49 10.43 11.69
N ALA A 154 -30.22 10.99 12.86
CA ALA A 154 -29.69 10.24 13.99
C ALA A 154 -30.46 10.54 15.28
N VAL A 155 -30.41 9.59 16.21
CA VAL A 155 -31.00 9.73 17.55
C VAL A 155 -29.95 9.49 18.61
N THR A 156 -29.90 10.35 19.63
CA THR A 156 -29.05 10.15 20.80
C THR A 156 -29.80 9.33 21.85
N HIS A 157 -29.21 8.20 22.25
CA HIS A 157 -29.74 7.32 23.29
C HIS A 157 -29.26 7.72 24.69
N GLY A 158 -28.07 8.30 24.78
CA GLY A 158 -27.47 8.71 26.04
C GLY A 158 -26.04 9.17 25.90
N ILE A 159 -25.36 9.33 27.04
CA ILE A 159 -23.96 9.73 27.13
C ILE A 159 -23.16 8.55 27.65
N ARG A 160 -22.09 8.18 26.94
CA ARG A 160 -21.06 7.27 27.42
C ARG A 160 -20.01 8.09 28.18
N SER A 161 -20.03 7.98 29.50
CA SER A 161 -19.06 8.64 30.37
C SER A 161 -17.66 8.02 30.19
N SER A 162 -16.69 8.85 29.85
CA SER A 162 -15.27 8.47 29.76
C SER A 162 -14.41 9.68 30.11
N LEU A 163 -13.33 9.47 30.85
CA LEU A 163 -12.36 10.51 31.16
C LEU A 163 -11.47 10.85 29.96
N ALA A 164 -11.23 9.87 29.09
CA ALA A 164 -10.39 10.04 27.90
C ALA A 164 -11.20 10.62 26.73
N ALA A 165 -12.41 10.09 26.48
CA ALA A 165 -13.22 10.42 25.31
C ALA A 165 -14.73 10.28 25.62
N PRO A 166 -15.37 11.29 26.26
CA PRO A 166 -16.81 11.24 26.53
C PRO A 166 -17.60 11.37 25.21
N THR A 167 -18.49 10.43 24.92
CA THR A 167 -19.23 10.40 23.65
C THR A 167 -20.74 10.27 23.84
N LYS A 168 -21.51 10.70 22.83
CA LYS A 168 -22.93 10.38 22.76
C LYS A 168 -23.08 8.97 22.18
N SER A 169 -23.94 8.15 22.77
CA SER A 169 -24.41 6.92 22.12
C SER A 169 -25.50 7.33 21.13
N VAL A 170 -25.25 7.09 19.85
CA VAL A 170 -26.05 7.63 18.74
C VAL A 170 -26.25 6.53 17.70
N SER A 171 -27.44 6.46 17.09
CA SER A 171 -27.68 5.60 15.94
C SER A 171 -28.35 6.36 14.80
N ALA A 172 -27.90 6.11 13.57
CA ALA A 172 -28.58 6.54 12.35
C ALA A 172 -29.88 5.76 12.09
N TYR A 173 -30.83 6.38 11.41
CA TYR A 173 -32.07 5.72 10.95
C TYR A 173 -32.59 6.28 9.64
N GLY A 174 -33.39 5.48 8.94
CA GLY A 174 -34.02 5.81 7.67
C GLY A 174 -33.06 5.79 6.49
N ASN A 175 -33.54 6.33 5.37
CA ASN A 175 -32.74 6.55 4.17
C ASN A 175 -31.95 7.87 4.28
N PRO A 176 -30.91 8.08 3.44
CA PRO A 176 -30.26 9.38 3.34
C PRO A 176 -31.27 10.50 3.09
N ILE A 177 -31.11 11.60 3.81
CA ILE A 177 -31.93 12.82 3.70
C ILE A 177 -31.20 13.97 2.99
N GLY A 178 -29.93 13.74 2.60
CA GLY A 178 -29.10 14.73 1.96
C GLY A 178 -27.67 14.26 1.75
N THR A 179 -26.82 15.21 1.36
CA THR A 179 -25.41 14.99 1.02
C THR A 179 -24.54 16.05 1.70
N ILE A 180 -23.44 15.66 2.35
CA ILE A 180 -22.36 16.58 2.72
C ILE A 180 -21.59 16.89 1.45
N THR A 181 -21.57 18.17 1.05
CA THR A 181 -20.92 18.66 -0.16
C THR A 181 -19.54 19.25 0.12
N LYS A 182 -19.32 19.73 1.36
CA LYS A 182 -18.04 20.26 1.80
C LYS A 182 -17.68 19.81 3.21
N ASP A 183 -16.43 19.43 3.39
CA ASP A 183 -15.84 19.11 4.68
C ASP A 183 -14.58 19.97 4.87
N LEU A 184 -14.77 21.12 5.52
CA LEU A 184 -13.70 22.08 5.76
C LEU A 184 -13.41 22.19 7.25
N HIS A 185 -12.22 22.68 7.57
CA HIS A 185 -11.75 22.83 8.95
C HIS A 185 -12.76 23.54 9.89
N PRO A 186 -13.48 24.60 9.47
CA PRO A 186 -14.43 25.25 10.36
C PRO A 186 -15.72 24.46 10.59
N ALA A 187 -16.21 23.70 9.60
CA ALA A 187 -17.46 22.95 9.65
C ALA A 187 -17.66 22.09 8.38
N ILE A 188 -18.61 21.15 8.48
CA ILE A 188 -19.17 20.47 7.31
C ILE A 188 -20.41 21.22 6.80
N VAL A 189 -20.59 21.26 5.48
CA VAL A 189 -21.76 21.81 4.80
C VAL A 189 -22.44 20.72 4.01
N GLY A 190 -23.76 20.66 4.13
CA GLY A 190 -24.57 19.73 3.36
C GLY A 190 -25.82 20.36 2.78
N GLU A 191 -26.45 19.59 1.89
CA GLU A 191 -27.68 19.93 1.18
C GLU A 191 -28.70 18.81 1.40
N LEU A 192 -29.93 19.19 1.73
CA LEU A 192 -31.07 18.31 1.85
C LEU A 192 -31.51 17.85 0.46
N GLY A 193 -31.85 16.56 0.33
CA GLY A 193 -32.23 15.99 -0.95
C GLY A 193 -31.83 14.52 -1.08
N PRO A 194 -31.58 14.04 -2.31
CA PRO A 194 -31.06 12.69 -2.51
C PRO A 194 -29.66 12.56 -1.89
N GLY A 195 -29.35 11.36 -1.42
CA GLY A 195 -27.97 11.00 -1.08
C GLY A 195 -27.08 10.90 -2.32
N PRO A 196 -25.75 10.96 -2.15
CA PRO A 196 -24.81 10.83 -3.25
C PRO A 196 -24.77 9.38 -3.75
N ALA A 197 -24.25 9.19 -4.96
CA ALA A 197 -23.83 7.86 -5.41
C ALA A 197 -22.69 7.35 -4.51
N MET A 198 -22.59 6.03 -4.35
CA MET A 198 -21.56 5.37 -3.56
C MET A 198 -21.01 4.17 -4.33
N ILE A 199 -19.78 3.80 -4.02
CA ILE A 199 -19.07 2.66 -4.62
C ILE A 199 -19.65 1.36 -4.03
N PRO A 200 -20.27 0.48 -4.83
CA PRO A 200 -20.66 -0.83 -4.36
C PRO A 200 -19.42 -1.70 -4.11
N VAL A 201 -19.35 -2.29 -2.93
CA VAL A 201 -18.28 -3.19 -2.49
C VAL A 201 -18.88 -4.54 -2.14
N LYS A 202 -18.40 -5.58 -2.80
CA LYS A 202 -18.82 -6.96 -2.54
C LYS A 202 -17.67 -7.73 -1.93
N VAL A 203 -17.90 -8.33 -0.76
CA VAL A 203 -16.90 -9.18 -0.09
C VAL A 203 -17.44 -10.61 -0.01
N ALA A 204 -16.75 -11.53 -0.66
CA ALA A 204 -17.00 -12.97 -0.58
C ALA A 204 -15.91 -13.61 0.27
N TYR A 205 -16.27 -14.09 1.45
CA TYR A 205 -15.36 -14.82 2.32
C TYR A 205 -15.65 -16.32 2.24
N HIS A 206 -14.64 -17.14 1.99
CA HIS A 206 -14.70 -18.59 1.98
C HIS A 206 -14.04 -19.13 3.25
N PRO A 207 -14.83 -19.52 4.27
CA PRO A 207 -14.29 -20.15 5.46
C PRO A 207 -13.77 -21.55 5.14
N VAL A 208 -12.83 -22.03 5.95
CA VAL A 208 -12.30 -23.39 5.88
C VAL A 208 -13.46 -24.42 5.86
N ASN A 209 -13.50 -25.27 4.82
CA ASN A 209 -14.47 -26.35 4.65
C ASN A 209 -15.96 -25.90 4.67
N ASN A 210 -16.24 -24.66 4.27
CA ASN A 210 -17.60 -24.12 4.27
C ASN A 210 -17.95 -23.47 2.93
N THR A 211 -19.23 -23.17 2.72
CA THR A 211 -19.66 -22.43 1.53
C THR A 211 -19.23 -20.96 1.61
N PRO A 212 -18.90 -20.32 0.48
CA PRO A 212 -18.66 -18.88 0.43
C PRO A 212 -19.84 -18.10 1.03
N ILE A 213 -19.53 -17.08 1.83
CA ILE A 213 -20.48 -16.14 2.40
C ILE A 213 -20.23 -14.79 1.76
N GLU A 214 -21.24 -14.29 1.05
CA GLU A 214 -21.18 -13.00 0.37
C GLU A 214 -21.85 -11.91 1.21
N LYS A 215 -21.25 -10.73 1.25
CA LYS A 215 -21.73 -9.52 1.92
C LYS A 215 -21.58 -8.30 1.03
N HIS A 216 -22.54 -7.40 1.16
CA HIS A 216 -22.64 -6.21 0.35
C HIS A 216 -22.55 -4.95 1.21
N HIS A 217 -21.74 -4.01 0.72
CA HIS A 217 -21.52 -2.72 1.34
C HIS A 217 -21.48 -1.65 0.25
N VAL A 218 -21.59 -0.40 0.68
CA VAL A 218 -21.35 0.76 -0.16
C VAL A 218 -20.40 1.71 0.57
N VAL A 219 -19.43 2.25 -0.16
CA VAL A 219 -18.40 3.17 0.33
C VAL A 219 -18.53 4.51 -0.38
N ALA A 220 -18.43 5.61 0.36
CA ALA A 220 -18.55 6.94 -0.22
C ALA A 220 -17.38 7.26 -1.16
N TYR A 221 -17.64 8.00 -2.24
CA TYR A 221 -16.59 8.52 -3.12
C TYR A 221 -15.66 9.48 -2.37
N GLY A 222 -14.36 9.39 -2.65
CA GLY A 222 -13.31 10.12 -1.91
C GLY A 222 -12.94 9.47 -0.58
N GLN A 223 -13.52 8.31 -0.25
CA GLN A 223 -13.23 7.52 0.96
C GLN A 223 -12.86 6.08 0.61
N GLU A 224 -12.21 5.88 -0.53
CA GLU A 224 -11.84 4.56 -1.08
C GLU A 224 -10.96 3.75 -0.11
N TRP A 225 -10.18 4.42 0.75
CA TRP A 225 -9.43 3.80 1.85
C TRP A 225 -10.31 2.95 2.78
N ALA A 226 -11.61 3.26 2.92
CA ALA A 226 -12.51 2.50 3.76
C ALA A 226 -12.88 1.11 3.19
N VAL A 227 -12.53 0.83 1.93
CA VAL A 227 -12.71 -0.49 1.31
C VAL A 227 -11.88 -1.56 2.04
N SER A 228 -10.65 -1.23 2.47
CA SER A 228 -9.81 -2.16 3.23
C SER A 228 -10.38 -2.48 4.61
N TYR A 229 -10.98 -1.48 5.28
CA TYR A 229 -11.74 -1.68 6.52
C TYR A 229 -12.92 -2.64 6.29
N VAL A 230 -13.69 -2.44 5.22
CA VAL A 230 -14.81 -3.31 4.85
C VAL A 230 -14.35 -4.75 4.65
N ALA A 231 -13.26 -4.97 3.90
CA ALA A 231 -12.71 -6.29 3.63
C ALA A 231 -12.29 -7.00 4.93
N ALA A 232 -11.43 -6.35 5.73
CA ALA A 232 -10.86 -6.92 6.93
C ALA A 232 -11.92 -7.17 8.02
N VAL A 233 -12.81 -6.19 8.28
CA VAL A 233 -13.89 -6.33 9.28
C VAL A 233 -14.90 -7.38 8.86
N THR A 234 -15.24 -7.46 7.57
CA THR A 234 -16.17 -8.49 7.07
C THR A 234 -15.58 -9.89 7.23
N MET A 235 -14.30 -10.08 6.92
CA MET A 235 -13.61 -11.33 7.17
C MET A 235 -13.64 -11.68 8.66
N ASP A 236 -13.16 -10.79 9.54
CA ASP A 236 -13.03 -11.04 10.99
C ASP A 236 -14.38 -11.28 11.67
N ALA A 237 -15.48 -10.69 11.18
CA ALA A 237 -16.82 -10.90 11.70
C ALA A 237 -17.41 -12.28 11.36
N ILE A 238 -16.98 -12.90 10.25
CA ILE A 238 -17.50 -14.19 9.77
C ILE A 238 -16.56 -15.34 10.16
N ARG A 239 -15.26 -15.06 10.24
CA ARG A 239 -14.21 -16.03 10.55
C ARG A 239 -14.43 -16.65 11.93
N MET A 240 -14.47 -17.99 11.97
CA MET A 240 -14.84 -18.74 13.17
C MET A 240 -13.68 -18.88 14.17
N GLU A 241 -12.44 -18.92 13.69
CA GLU A 241 -11.24 -19.13 14.50
C GLU A 241 -10.32 -17.90 14.48
N ARG A 242 -9.70 -17.62 15.64
CA ARG A 242 -8.72 -16.53 15.80
C ARG A 242 -7.30 -17.08 15.87
N ASN A 243 -6.95 -17.89 14.88
CA ASN A 243 -5.65 -18.53 14.73
C ASN A 243 -4.84 -17.94 13.58
N ALA A 244 -3.54 -18.27 13.60
CA ALA A 244 -2.71 -18.10 12.42
C ALA A 244 -3.27 -18.93 11.27
N ALA A 245 -3.24 -18.36 10.07
CA ALA A 245 -3.72 -19.01 8.87
C ALA A 245 -3.04 -18.43 7.63
N THR A 246 -3.13 -19.17 6.54
CA THR A 246 -2.88 -18.61 5.21
C THR A 246 -4.18 -18.07 4.63
N VAL A 247 -4.15 -16.84 4.14
CA VAL A 247 -5.26 -16.20 3.44
C VAL A 247 -4.86 -15.92 2.00
N GLU A 248 -5.72 -16.30 1.08
CA GLU A 248 -5.62 -15.91 -0.33
C GLU A 248 -6.70 -14.88 -0.65
N GLY A 249 -6.28 -13.71 -1.11
CA GLY A 249 -7.16 -12.64 -1.54
C GLY A 249 -7.16 -12.48 -3.05
N THR A 250 -8.29 -12.07 -3.60
CA THR A 250 -8.40 -11.56 -4.97
C THR A 250 -9.22 -10.27 -4.92
N VAL A 251 -8.62 -9.17 -5.35
CA VAL A 251 -9.24 -7.84 -5.42
C VAL A 251 -9.45 -7.48 -6.87
N THR A 252 -10.71 -7.23 -7.25
CA THR A 252 -11.10 -6.84 -8.60
C THR A 252 -11.69 -5.44 -8.58
N LEU A 253 -11.10 -4.54 -9.36
CA LEU A 253 -11.46 -3.14 -9.46
C LEU A 253 -12.08 -2.84 -10.83
N HIS A 254 -13.27 -2.24 -10.82
CA HIS A 254 -13.89 -1.67 -12.00
C HIS A 254 -13.79 -0.15 -11.93
N PHE A 255 -13.48 0.50 -13.04
CA PHE A 255 -13.35 1.95 -13.13
C PHE A 255 -14.50 2.57 -13.92
N GLN A 256 -14.70 3.89 -13.78
CA GLN A 256 -15.69 4.63 -14.58
C GLN A 256 -15.11 5.06 -15.93
N GLU A 257 -13.81 5.32 -15.98
CA GLU A 257 -13.10 5.89 -17.12
C GLU A 257 -12.72 4.87 -18.19
N THR A 258 -12.67 3.58 -17.84
CA THR A 258 -12.31 2.48 -18.75
C THR A 258 -13.18 1.25 -18.50
N GLU A 259 -13.30 0.40 -19.52
CA GLU A 259 -13.91 -0.94 -19.41
C GLU A 259 -12.87 -2.01 -19.00
N THR A 260 -11.58 -1.68 -19.01
CA THR A 260 -10.52 -2.55 -18.50
C THR A 260 -10.72 -2.79 -17.01
N VAL A 261 -10.64 -4.06 -16.60
CA VAL A 261 -10.84 -4.48 -15.21
C VAL A 261 -9.50 -4.90 -14.65
N TYR A 262 -9.08 -4.26 -13.56
CA TYR A 262 -7.87 -4.67 -12.85
C TYR A 262 -8.20 -5.78 -11.86
N THR A 263 -7.39 -6.84 -11.81
CA THR A 263 -7.49 -7.88 -10.79
C THR A 263 -6.13 -8.21 -10.25
N GLU A 264 -5.99 -8.20 -8.93
CA GLU A 264 -4.77 -8.56 -8.23
C GLU A 264 -5.05 -9.65 -7.20
N LYS A 265 -4.09 -10.56 -7.04
CA LYS A 265 -4.13 -11.62 -6.05
C LYS A 265 -3.03 -11.42 -5.04
N PHE A 266 -3.30 -11.77 -3.79
CA PHE A 266 -2.29 -11.80 -2.74
C PHE A 266 -2.42 -13.08 -1.92
N ARG A 267 -1.32 -13.55 -1.35
CA ARG A 267 -1.31 -14.68 -0.40
C ARG A 267 -0.50 -14.25 0.82
N THR A 268 -1.12 -14.29 2.00
CA THR A 268 -0.42 -13.99 3.25
C THR A 268 -0.53 -15.15 4.22
N ALA A 269 0.44 -15.30 5.11
CA ALA A 269 0.41 -16.30 6.16
C ALA A 269 0.98 -15.69 7.44
N SER A 270 0.12 -15.42 8.42
CA SER A 270 0.53 -14.75 9.66
C SER A 270 -0.34 -15.16 10.83
N SER A 271 0.07 -14.74 12.02
CA SER A 271 -0.75 -14.82 13.24
C SER A 271 -1.87 -13.79 13.28
N ASN A 272 -1.85 -12.78 12.40
CA ASN A 272 -2.88 -11.75 12.31
C ASN A 272 -3.40 -11.52 10.87
N PRO A 273 -4.13 -12.49 10.29
CA PRO A 273 -4.65 -12.35 8.92
C PRO A 273 -5.60 -11.15 8.72
N PHE A 274 -6.21 -10.63 9.78
CA PHE A 274 -7.02 -9.41 9.71
C PHE A 274 -6.18 -8.22 9.24
N LEU A 275 -4.98 -8.06 9.80
CA LEU A 275 -4.12 -6.95 9.46
C LEU A 275 -3.53 -7.12 8.07
N ASP A 276 -3.14 -8.35 7.70
CA ASP A 276 -2.65 -8.65 6.35
C ASP A 276 -3.68 -8.27 5.27
N VAL A 277 -4.93 -8.68 5.43
CA VAL A 277 -6.01 -8.35 4.49
C VAL A 277 -6.25 -6.85 4.46
N PHE A 278 -6.20 -6.17 5.61
CA PHE A 278 -6.32 -4.72 5.69
C PHE A 278 -5.22 -4.02 4.88
N ILE A 279 -3.95 -4.37 5.11
CA ILE A 279 -2.79 -3.74 4.46
C ILE A 279 -2.78 -4.06 2.95
N LYS A 280 -2.88 -5.34 2.56
CA LYS A 280 -2.82 -5.73 1.14
C LYS A 280 -3.98 -5.15 0.34
N THR A 281 -5.21 -5.18 0.86
CA THR A 281 -6.34 -4.54 0.18
C THR A 281 -6.16 -3.02 0.09
N GLY A 282 -5.62 -2.38 1.14
CA GLY A 282 -5.35 -0.95 1.15
C GLY A 282 -4.35 -0.54 0.07
N SER A 283 -3.19 -1.19 0.04
CA SER A 283 -2.14 -0.94 -0.95
C SER A 283 -2.65 -1.08 -2.40
N ILE A 284 -3.42 -2.13 -2.69
CA ILE A 284 -4.02 -2.35 -4.02
C ILE A 284 -4.95 -1.20 -4.44
N ILE A 285 -5.79 -0.72 -3.51
CA ILE A 285 -6.72 0.37 -3.78
C ILE A 285 -5.95 1.69 -3.95
N ASP A 286 -5.03 1.98 -3.04
CA ASP A 286 -4.26 3.22 -3.01
C ASP A 286 -3.38 3.40 -4.25
N ALA A 287 -2.89 2.29 -4.84
CA ALA A 287 -2.16 2.30 -6.11
C ALA A 287 -2.90 2.99 -7.26
N PHE A 288 -4.24 3.06 -7.20
CA PHE A 288 -5.07 3.75 -8.19
C PHE A 288 -5.73 5.01 -7.62
N THR A 289 -6.15 5.01 -6.37
CA THR A 289 -7.01 6.08 -5.82
C THR A 289 -6.24 7.19 -5.14
N ASN A 290 -4.96 6.98 -4.78
CA ASN A 290 -4.16 8.03 -4.16
C ASN A 290 -3.78 9.10 -5.21
N THR A 291 -4.37 10.28 -5.09
CA THR A 291 -4.16 11.38 -6.04
C THR A 291 -2.76 12.00 -5.99
N LEU A 292 -1.98 11.76 -4.93
CA LEU A 292 -0.61 12.26 -4.82
C LEU A 292 0.36 11.44 -5.66
N THR A 293 0.19 10.12 -5.66
CA THR A 293 1.11 9.18 -6.31
C THR A 293 0.62 8.72 -7.68
N ASN A 294 -0.70 8.76 -7.95
CA ASN A 294 -1.25 8.36 -9.24
C ASN A 294 -1.00 9.46 -10.31
N SER A 295 -0.01 9.22 -11.16
CA SER A 295 0.34 10.05 -12.32
C SER A 295 -0.43 9.70 -13.60
N ALA A 296 -1.17 8.58 -13.61
CA ALA A 296 -1.88 8.03 -14.77
C ALA A 296 -3.23 8.72 -15.06
N GLY A 297 -3.61 9.71 -14.26
CA GLY A 297 -4.86 10.44 -14.38
C GLY A 297 -5.98 9.90 -13.48
N LYS A 298 -7.21 10.36 -13.71
CA LYS A 298 -8.36 10.07 -12.84
C LYS A 298 -8.75 8.59 -12.91
N ALA A 299 -8.76 7.91 -11.77
CA ALA A 299 -9.15 6.50 -11.63
C ALA A 299 -10.33 6.37 -10.64
N THR A 300 -11.55 6.63 -11.11
CA THR A 300 -12.73 6.60 -10.24
C THR A 300 -13.30 5.19 -10.17
N LEU A 301 -13.37 4.62 -8.97
CA LEU A 301 -13.93 3.28 -8.80
C LEU A 301 -15.44 3.25 -9.12
N LYS A 302 -15.83 2.34 -10.00
CA LYS A 302 -17.23 2.04 -10.33
C LYS A 302 -17.79 0.94 -9.43
N ALA A 303 -16.98 -0.06 -9.10
CA ALA A 303 -17.33 -1.16 -8.21
C ALA A 303 -16.07 -1.89 -7.75
N VAL A 304 -16.15 -2.52 -6.57
CA VAL A 304 -15.07 -3.36 -6.03
C VAL A 304 -15.62 -4.73 -5.66
N SER A 305 -14.92 -5.80 -6.08
CA SER A 305 -15.21 -7.17 -5.67
C SER A 305 -13.97 -7.77 -4.99
N ILE A 306 -14.15 -8.33 -3.80
CA ILE A 306 -13.09 -8.92 -3.00
C ILE A 306 -13.47 -10.34 -2.67
N ALA A 307 -12.64 -11.31 -3.05
CA ALA A 307 -12.77 -12.70 -2.66
C ALA A 307 -11.63 -13.06 -1.71
N ILE A 308 -11.96 -13.64 -0.56
CA ILE A 308 -11.01 -14.03 0.49
C ILE A 308 -11.21 -15.50 0.79
N VAL A 309 -10.15 -16.30 0.71
CA VAL A 309 -10.15 -17.73 1.02
C VAL A 309 -9.26 -17.98 2.23
N ASP A 310 -9.85 -18.53 3.29
CA ASP A 310 -9.13 -18.90 4.51
C ASP A 310 -8.67 -20.35 4.41
N LYS A 311 -7.37 -20.58 4.62
CA LYS A 311 -6.76 -21.92 4.62
C LYS A 311 -6.28 -22.25 6.05
N PRO A 312 -6.60 -23.45 6.57
CA PRO A 312 -6.30 -23.81 7.96
C PRO A 312 -4.82 -24.10 8.24
N GLN A 313 -3.96 -24.02 7.23
CA GLN A 313 -2.55 -24.36 7.32
C GLN A 313 -1.70 -23.11 7.07
N ILE A 314 -0.49 -23.08 7.63
CA ILE A 314 0.48 -21.99 7.41
C ILE A 314 1.33 -22.43 6.23
N ALA A 315 0.94 -22.05 5.02
CA ALA A 315 1.61 -22.43 3.79
C ALA A 315 2.81 -21.54 3.52
N ILE A 316 3.82 -21.63 4.40
CA ILE A 316 5.14 -21.01 4.22
C ILE A 316 6.15 -22.12 3.97
N ALA A 317 7.05 -21.92 3.00
CA ALA A 317 8.16 -22.81 2.73
C ALA A 317 9.48 -22.03 2.63
N GLU A 318 10.46 -22.39 3.45
CA GLU A 318 11.77 -21.74 3.44
C GLU A 318 12.71 -22.43 2.46
N ILE A 319 13.51 -21.68 1.71
CA ILE A 319 14.58 -22.23 0.88
C ILE A 319 15.68 -22.76 1.81
N ASP A 320 15.82 -24.08 1.89
CA ASP A 320 16.71 -24.75 2.84
C ASP A 320 18.07 -25.08 2.21
N GLU A 321 18.04 -25.73 1.04
CA GLU A 321 19.22 -26.25 0.35
C GLU A 321 19.06 -26.15 -1.18
N ILE A 322 20.20 -25.96 -1.86
CA ILE A 322 20.31 -26.11 -3.31
C ILE A 322 21.25 -27.28 -3.60
N ILE A 323 20.81 -28.22 -4.43
CA ILE A 323 21.62 -29.34 -4.89
C ILE A 323 21.98 -29.10 -6.35
N LEU A 324 23.29 -29.09 -6.63
CA LEU A 324 23.86 -28.88 -7.95
C LEU A 324 25.02 -29.85 -8.20
N PRO A 325 25.31 -30.20 -9.47
CA PRO A 325 26.55 -30.87 -9.82
C PRO A 325 27.75 -29.96 -9.53
N ALA A 326 28.90 -30.55 -9.26
CA ALA A 326 30.12 -29.80 -8.97
C ALA A 326 30.65 -29.02 -10.19
N GLU A 327 30.38 -29.52 -11.39
CA GLU A 327 30.94 -29.01 -12.64
C GLU A 327 29.92 -29.16 -13.77
N VAL A 328 29.96 -28.24 -14.73
CA VAL A 328 29.14 -28.28 -15.96
C VAL A 328 29.89 -27.64 -17.12
N MET A 329 29.65 -28.08 -18.36
CA MET A 329 30.26 -27.47 -19.54
C MET A 329 29.34 -26.40 -20.18
N PRO A 330 29.90 -25.37 -20.83
CA PRO A 330 29.12 -24.52 -21.72
C PRO A 330 28.41 -25.36 -22.79
N GLY A 331 27.14 -25.03 -23.08
CA GLY A 331 26.28 -25.78 -23.99
C GLY A 331 25.52 -26.95 -23.36
N GLU A 332 25.78 -27.28 -22.09
CA GLU A 332 25.05 -28.31 -21.35
C GLU A 332 23.90 -27.73 -20.51
N SER A 333 22.91 -28.58 -20.23
CA SER A 333 21.81 -28.25 -19.31
C SER A 333 22.20 -28.57 -17.87
N LEU A 334 22.24 -27.55 -17.02
CA LEU A 334 22.46 -27.65 -15.58
C LEU A 334 21.15 -27.98 -14.86
N THR A 335 21.09 -29.10 -14.14
CA THR A 335 19.94 -29.40 -13.27
C THR A 335 20.21 -28.89 -11.85
N VAL A 336 19.40 -27.95 -11.40
CA VAL A 336 19.41 -27.39 -10.04
C VAL A 336 18.22 -27.95 -9.28
N SER A 337 18.45 -28.66 -8.17
CA SER A 337 17.36 -29.07 -7.27
C SER A 337 17.23 -28.08 -6.12
N VAL A 338 16.09 -27.41 -6.04
CA VAL A 338 15.75 -26.52 -4.92
C VAL A 338 14.99 -27.34 -3.88
N VAL A 339 15.52 -27.37 -2.66
CA VAL A 339 14.94 -28.06 -1.52
C VAL A 339 14.31 -27.03 -0.59
N LEU A 340 13.01 -27.18 -0.38
CA LEU A 340 12.19 -26.30 0.44
C LEU A 340 11.75 -27.03 1.71
N LEU A 341 11.83 -26.32 2.83
CA LEU A 341 11.38 -26.78 4.14
C LEU A 341 10.01 -26.14 4.47
N PRO A 342 8.89 -26.79 4.15
CA PRO A 342 7.57 -26.28 4.52
C PRO A 342 7.39 -26.20 6.04
N HIS A 343 6.54 -25.27 6.46
CA HIS A 343 6.07 -25.20 7.83
C HIS A 343 5.40 -26.52 8.23
N TRP A 344 5.59 -26.92 9.49
CA TRP A 344 5.18 -28.24 9.99
C TRP A 344 3.66 -28.48 9.90
N SER A 345 2.84 -27.42 9.83
CA SER A 345 1.38 -27.53 9.71
C SER A 345 0.89 -27.85 8.28
N THR A 346 1.72 -27.65 7.27
CA THR A 346 1.47 -28.03 5.86
C THR A 346 2.16 -29.33 5.45
N ALA A 347 3.23 -29.69 6.14
CA ALA A 347 4.05 -30.84 5.79
C ALA A 347 3.39 -32.18 6.19
N GLY A 348 3.45 -33.16 5.28
CA GLY A 348 3.36 -34.57 5.64
C GLY A 348 4.59 -35.05 6.42
N ALA A 349 4.73 -36.36 6.63
CA ALA A 349 5.79 -36.93 7.46
C ALA A 349 7.22 -36.58 7.01
N ASP A 350 7.44 -36.33 5.71
CA ASP A 350 8.78 -36.15 5.13
C ASP A 350 9.28 -34.70 5.09
N ARG A 351 8.46 -33.71 5.49
CA ARG A 351 8.77 -32.25 5.64
C ARG A 351 9.70 -31.63 4.57
N ILE A 352 9.71 -32.12 3.35
CA ILE A 352 10.58 -31.61 2.28
C ILE A 352 9.77 -31.52 0.99
N ILE A 353 9.93 -30.41 0.27
CA ILE A 353 9.48 -30.25 -1.11
C ILE A 353 10.73 -30.05 -1.97
N GLN A 354 10.98 -30.96 -2.91
CA GLN A 354 12.07 -30.81 -3.87
C GLN A 354 11.51 -30.49 -5.27
N ARG A 355 12.14 -29.54 -5.94
CA ARG A 355 11.84 -29.16 -7.33
C ARG A 355 13.13 -29.06 -8.11
N ASP A 356 13.17 -29.75 -9.24
CA ASP A 356 14.30 -29.72 -10.15
C ASP A 356 14.00 -28.72 -11.26
N VAL A 357 14.94 -27.80 -11.51
CA VAL A 357 14.90 -26.78 -12.55
C VAL A 357 16.08 -27.00 -13.48
N ILE A 358 15.86 -26.89 -14.78
CA ILE A 358 16.87 -27.07 -15.80
C ILE A 358 17.26 -25.70 -16.34
N LEU A 359 18.54 -25.32 -16.21
CA LEU A 359 19.12 -24.12 -16.80
C LEU A 359 19.96 -24.52 -18.00
N ASP A 360 19.65 -23.98 -19.17
CA ASP A 360 20.47 -24.20 -20.37
C ASP A 360 21.61 -23.19 -20.40
N ILE A 361 22.86 -23.68 -20.29
CA ILE A 361 24.04 -22.82 -20.28
C ILE A 361 24.46 -22.57 -21.74
N PRO A 362 24.50 -21.32 -22.22
CA PRO A 362 24.94 -21.02 -23.58
C PRO A 362 26.39 -21.48 -23.85
N ASP A 363 26.69 -21.84 -25.09
CA ASP A 363 28.05 -22.23 -25.52
C ASP A 363 29.10 -21.14 -25.23
N GLY A 364 28.68 -19.88 -25.18
CA GLY A 364 29.53 -18.71 -24.93
C GLY A 364 29.67 -18.30 -23.46
N PHE A 365 29.04 -18.99 -22.50
CA PHE A 365 29.09 -18.59 -21.09
C PHE A 365 30.53 -18.62 -20.53
N PRO A 366 30.95 -17.68 -19.65
CA PRO A 366 32.33 -17.53 -19.28
C PRO A 366 32.83 -18.72 -18.48
N MET A 367 34.03 -19.20 -18.81
CA MET A 367 34.64 -20.33 -18.12
C MET A 367 35.21 -19.89 -16.76
N GLY A 368 35.15 -20.76 -15.76
CA GLY A 368 35.62 -20.48 -14.41
C GLY A 368 34.53 -20.66 -13.36
N GLU A 369 34.69 -20.05 -12.20
CA GLU A 369 33.68 -20.07 -11.15
C GLU A 369 32.47 -19.23 -11.56
N ALA A 370 31.28 -19.73 -11.23
CA ALA A 370 30.02 -19.00 -11.32
C ALA A 370 29.26 -19.13 -10.00
N ASN A 371 28.54 -18.07 -9.63
CA ASN A 371 27.68 -18.05 -8.46
C ASN A 371 26.24 -18.29 -8.90
N LEU A 372 25.57 -19.26 -8.28
CA LEU A 372 24.16 -19.54 -8.43
C LEU A 372 23.43 -18.99 -7.20
N THR A 373 22.55 -18.02 -7.40
CA THR A 373 21.68 -17.46 -6.36
C THR A 373 20.26 -17.95 -6.58
N VAL A 374 19.64 -18.46 -5.53
CA VAL A 374 18.23 -18.86 -5.50
C VAL A 374 17.54 -18.04 -4.43
N SER A 375 16.62 -17.18 -4.83
CA SER A 375 15.94 -16.26 -3.93
C SER A 375 14.43 -16.38 -4.09
N ALA A 376 13.71 -16.36 -2.98
CA ALA A 376 12.27 -16.12 -3.02
C ALA A 376 12.00 -14.73 -3.58
N ALA A 377 10.89 -14.56 -4.31
CA ALA A 377 10.43 -13.23 -4.68
C ALA A 377 10.16 -12.43 -3.40
N ASP A 378 10.83 -11.28 -3.28
CA ASP A 378 10.62 -10.41 -2.13
C ASP A 378 9.28 -9.67 -2.31
N GLU A 379 8.25 -10.14 -1.60
CA GLU A 379 6.95 -9.47 -1.55
C GLU A 379 6.96 -8.23 -0.63
N SER A 380 8.14 -7.82 -0.13
CA SER A 380 8.34 -6.65 0.73
C SER A 380 8.42 -5.32 -0.02
N THR A 381 7.64 -5.14 -1.08
CA THR A 381 7.23 -3.78 -1.49
C THR A 381 6.13 -3.31 -0.54
N ASP A 382 6.56 -2.93 0.66
CA ASP A 382 5.79 -2.04 1.53
C ASP A 382 5.84 -0.66 0.85
N ASP A 383 4.98 -0.48 -0.17
CA ASP A 383 4.74 0.76 -0.93
C ASP A 383 4.11 1.83 -0.02
N THR A 384 4.73 2.11 1.12
CA THR A 384 4.45 3.32 1.89
C THR A 384 5.40 4.41 1.40
N GLU A 385 4.88 5.63 1.24
CA GLU A 385 5.67 6.83 0.84
C GLU A 385 6.93 7.02 1.69
N PHE A 386 6.99 6.44 2.90
CA PHE A 386 8.13 6.53 3.80
C PHE A 386 9.23 5.49 3.51
N THR A 387 8.87 4.30 3.01
CA THR A 387 9.85 3.25 2.66
C THR A 387 10.51 3.55 1.32
N GLN A 388 9.76 4.06 0.33
CA GLN A 388 10.32 4.50 -0.95
C GLN A 388 11.27 5.68 -0.76
N LEU A 389 10.87 6.70 0.01
CA LEU A 389 11.76 7.83 0.31
C LEU A 389 13.03 7.41 1.07
N LEU A 390 12.92 6.42 1.98
CA LEU A 390 14.10 5.87 2.64
C LEU A 390 14.95 5.01 1.70
N GLY A 391 14.34 4.21 0.83
CA GLY A 391 15.02 3.43 -0.21
C GLY A 391 15.85 4.33 -1.12
N ASP A 392 15.22 5.36 -1.69
CA ASP A 392 15.86 6.34 -2.56
C ASP A 392 17.03 7.06 -1.87
N ILE A 393 16.85 7.45 -0.60
CA ILE A 393 17.92 8.08 0.21
C ILE A 393 19.03 7.09 0.58
N PHE A 394 18.71 5.81 0.78
CA PHE A 394 19.68 4.77 1.11
C PHE A 394 20.51 4.37 -0.12
N ASP A 395 19.90 4.29 -1.31
CA ASP A 395 20.59 4.04 -2.57
C ASP A 395 21.49 5.22 -2.97
N GLU A 396 21.01 6.46 -2.79
CA GLU A 396 21.83 7.66 -3.01
C GLU A 396 23.03 7.75 -2.03
N LEU A 397 22.90 7.20 -0.81
CA LEU A 397 23.97 7.21 0.20
C LEU A 397 24.97 6.06 0.04
N LEU A 398 24.58 4.93 -0.56
CA LEU A 398 25.41 3.75 -0.73
C LEU A 398 26.04 3.63 -2.13
N GLY A 399 25.68 4.48 -3.08
CA GLY A 399 26.29 4.53 -4.40
C GLY A 399 26.10 3.22 -5.19
N THR A 400 25.00 2.53 -4.95
CA THR A 400 24.52 1.42 -5.76
C THR A 400 23.80 2.02 -6.96
N ASP A 401 24.57 2.49 -7.94
CA ASP A 401 24.08 2.76 -9.29
C ASP A 401 23.74 1.41 -9.95
N GLU A 402 22.69 0.73 -9.49
CA GLU A 402 21.98 -0.22 -10.36
C GLU A 402 21.20 0.65 -11.35
N GLU A 403 21.56 0.60 -12.63
CA GLU A 403 20.75 1.13 -13.73
C GLU A 403 19.45 0.32 -13.79
N ASP A 404 18.56 0.50 -12.82
CA ASP A 404 17.17 0.12 -12.97
C ASP A 404 16.62 0.97 -14.11
N ASP A 405 16.32 0.35 -15.25
CA ASP A 405 15.59 0.96 -16.35
C ASP A 405 14.30 1.60 -15.76
N GLU A 406 14.33 2.91 -15.46
CA GLU A 406 13.21 3.64 -14.87
C GLU A 406 11.96 3.35 -15.71
N LYS A 407 11.05 2.52 -15.17
CA LYS A 407 9.81 2.18 -15.88
C LYS A 407 9.11 3.49 -16.21
N PRO A 408 8.77 3.73 -17.49
CA PRO A 408 8.24 5.02 -17.90
C PRO A 408 6.92 5.29 -17.16
N LEU A 409 6.78 6.51 -16.63
CA LEU A 409 5.55 6.92 -15.94
C LEU A 409 4.31 6.65 -16.81
N PRO A 410 3.25 6.04 -16.26
CA PRO A 410 2.05 5.70 -17.01
C PRO A 410 1.33 6.98 -17.48
N ARG A 411 0.95 7.04 -18.75
CA ARG A 411 0.31 8.23 -19.35
C ARG A 411 -1.20 8.24 -19.22
N ASN A 412 -1.81 7.10 -18.93
CA ASN A 412 -3.24 6.93 -18.75
C ASN A 412 -3.54 5.70 -17.86
N LEU A 413 -4.79 5.59 -17.41
CA LEU A 413 -5.25 4.50 -16.55
C LEU A 413 -5.03 3.10 -17.14
N ASP A 414 -5.24 2.88 -18.44
CA ASP A 414 -5.03 1.57 -19.05
C ASP A 414 -3.54 1.17 -19.04
N GLU A 415 -2.63 2.13 -19.20
CA GLU A 415 -1.19 1.90 -19.08
C GLU A 415 -0.77 1.59 -17.64
N LEU A 416 -1.33 2.29 -16.65
CA LEU A 416 -1.12 1.96 -15.24
C LEU A 416 -1.63 0.57 -14.89
N ILE A 417 -2.85 0.22 -15.36
CA ILE A 417 -3.41 -1.12 -15.19
C ILE A 417 -2.44 -2.16 -15.76
N ARG A 418 -1.96 -1.98 -16.99
CA ARG A 418 -1.01 -2.90 -17.62
C ARG A 418 0.29 -3.01 -16.82
N GLN A 419 0.88 -1.89 -16.40
CA GLN A 419 2.11 -1.89 -15.61
C GLN A 419 1.94 -2.61 -14.27
N LYS A 420 0.81 -2.41 -13.59
CA LYS A 420 0.51 -3.10 -12.34
C LYS A 420 0.25 -4.58 -12.58
N GLU A 421 -0.44 -4.97 -13.65
CA GLU A 421 -0.63 -6.39 -14.03
C GLU A 421 0.71 -7.07 -14.35
N GLU A 422 1.62 -6.40 -15.06
CA GLU A 422 2.96 -6.90 -15.37
C GLU A 422 3.88 -6.99 -14.13
N ALA A 423 3.64 -6.16 -13.12
CA ALA A 423 4.41 -6.16 -11.87
C ALA A 423 3.89 -7.17 -10.83
N GLN A 424 2.77 -7.85 -11.06
CA GLN A 424 2.26 -8.84 -10.12
C GLN A 424 3.19 -10.04 -10.03
N MET A 425 3.60 -10.38 -8.81
CA MET A 425 4.39 -11.56 -8.51
C MET A 425 3.58 -12.55 -7.68
N ASP A 426 3.78 -13.86 -7.90
CA ASP A 426 3.21 -14.89 -7.02
C ASP A 426 4.07 -15.01 -5.77
N ALA A 427 3.45 -15.04 -4.59
CA ALA A 427 4.14 -15.26 -3.32
C ALA A 427 4.97 -16.56 -3.27
N GLY A 428 4.70 -17.51 -4.16
CA GLY A 428 5.46 -18.76 -4.32
C GLY A 428 6.60 -18.70 -5.33
N LEU A 429 6.86 -17.55 -5.96
CA LEU A 429 7.89 -17.37 -6.99
C LEU A 429 9.30 -17.47 -6.38
N ILE A 430 10.16 -18.20 -7.07
CA ILE A 430 11.59 -18.36 -6.80
C ILE A 430 12.33 -17.97 -8.07
N THR A 431 13.26 -17.04 -7.94
CA THR A 431 14.19 -16.65 -9.00
C THR A 431 15.51 -17.38 -8.80
N ILE A 432 16.01 -17.98 -9.87
CA ILE A 432 17.29 -18.70 -9.90
C ILE A 432 18.18 -18.00 -10.92
N THR A 433 19.27 -17.42 -10.45
CA THR A 433 20.19 -16.63 -11.26
C THR A 433 21.58 -17.22 -11.20
N LEU A 434 22.16 -17.52 -12.36
CA LEU A 434 23.55 -17.94 -12.51
C LEU A 434 24.38 -16.76 -13.03
N THR A 435 25.30 -16.26 -12.22
CA THR A 435 26.18 -15.14 -12.55
C THR A 435 27.63 -15.61 -12.68
N PRO A 436 28.38 -15.21 -13.72
CA PRO A 436 29.82 -15.49 -13.79
C PRO A 436 30.55 -14.77 -12.65
N SER A 437 31.50 -15.43 -11.97
CA SER A 437 32.23 -14.81 -10.85
C SER A 437 33.11 -13.62 -11.26
N ALA A 438 33.37 -13.45 -12.56
CA ALA A 438 34.02 -12.24 -13.09
C ALA A 438 33.18 -10.96 -12.92
N PHE A 439 31.88 -11.10 -12.66
CA PHE A 439 30.94 -10.01 -12.43
C PHE A 439 30.89 -9.56 -10.94
N GLY A 440 31.38 -10.39 -10.01
CA GLY A 440 31.26 -10.19 -8.55
C GLY A 440 32.49 -9.57 -7.85
N GLY A 441 33.45 -9.05 -8.61
CA GLY A 441 34.61 -8.36 -8.05
C GLY A 441 34.25 -6.94 -7.66
N GLY A 442 33.74 -6.72 -6.44
CA GLY A 442 33.78 -5.41 -5.82
C GLY A 442 35.18 -4.83 -5.97
N PHE A 443 35.29 -3.61 -6.49
CA PHE A 443 36.59 -2.94 -6.67
C PHE A 443 37.40 -3.11 -5.38
N PRO A 444 38.58 -3.76 -5.41
CA PRO A 444 39.45 -3.73 -4.25
C PRO A 444 39.86 -2.27 -4.12
N PHE A 445 39.34 -1.58 -3.10
CA PHE A 445 39.93 -0.32 -2.68
C PHE A 445 41.43 -0.58 -2.49
N PRO A 446 42.31 0.13 -3.20
CA PRO A 446 43.74 0.01 -2.95
C PRO A 446 43.99 0.36 -1.49
N GLU A 447 44.65 -0.53 -0.74
CA GLU A 447 45.04 -0.32 0.67
C GLU A 447 45.99 0.89 0.88
N ASP A 448 46.36 1.61 -0.19
CA ASP A 448 47.35 2.69 -0.19
C ASP A 448 46.81 4.04 -0.71
N LEU A 449 45.58 4.41 -0.36
CA LEU A 449 45.17 5.82 -0.41
C LEU A 449 45.58 6.51 0.90
N PRO A 450 46.47 7.52 0.88
CA PRO A 450 46.81 8.25 2.10
C PRO A 450 45.57 9.02 2.55
N LEU A 451 44.95 8.56 3.63
CA LEU A 451 43.96 9.36 4.35
C LEU A 451 44.67 10.65 4.82
N PRO A 452 44.13 11.85 4.53
CA PRO A 452 44.69 13.07 5.08
C PRO A 452 44.58 13.03 6.62
N GLU A 453 45.69 13.33 7.27
CA GLU A 453 45.79 13.40 8.72
C GLU A 453 44.76 14.41 9.27
N ASN A 454 44.05 13.99 10.31
CA ASN A 454 43.16 14.84 11.09
C ASN A 454 43.97 15.95 11.75
N ASP A 455 43.89 17.17 11.20
CA ASP A 455 44.19 18.38 11.96
C ASP A 455 42.87 19.04 12.36
N GLU A 456 42.63 19.02 13.67
CA GLU A 456 41.58 19.78 14.35
C GLU A 456 41.82 21.29 14.18
N GLU A 457 40.74 22.02 13.85
CA GLU A 457 40.39 23.41 14.23
C GLU A 457 39.88 24.24 13.04
N GLY A 458 38.63 24.71 13.12
CA GLY A 458 38.20 25.94 12.42
C GLY A 458 36.84 25.91 11.74
N GLU A 459 35.97 26.82 12.16
CA GLU A 459 34.64 27.13 11.65
C GLU A 459 34.62 27.62 10.19
N GLY A 460 33.55 27.24 9.46
CA GLY A 460 32.86 28.11 8.50
C GLY A 460 33.40 28.22 7.07
N ASP A 461 32.44 28.47 6.17
CA ASP A 461 32.55 28.96 4.78
C ASP A 461 32.55 27.90 3.65
N ASP A 462 31.35 27.75 3.08
CA ASP A 462 31.02 27.63 1.65
C ASP A 462 32.20 27.61 0.67
N GLY A 463 32.37 26.48 -0.01
CA GLY A 463 33.39 26.30 -1.06
C GLY A 463 32.79 25.68 -2.31
N GLU A 464 32.41 26.54 -3.25
CA GLU A 464 32.16 26.21 -4.65
C GLU A 464 33.31 25.37 -5.24
N ILE A 465 32.97 24.39 -6.08
CA ILE A 465 33.94 23.62 -6.87
C ILE A 465 34.61 24.58 -7.86
N PRO A 466 35.95 24.73 -7.88
CA PRO A 466 36.61 25.61 -8.82
C PRO A 466 36.42 25.14 -10.27
N GLU A 467 35.87 26.00 -11.14
CA GLU A 467 35.92 25.82 -12.59
C GLU A 467 37.39 25.70 -13.04
N GLY A 468 37.78 24.55 -13.59
CA GLY A 468 39.08 24.40 -14.23
C GLY A 468 39.83 23.07 -14.04
N PHE A 469 39.19 21.99 -13.57
CA PHE A 469 39.81 20.66 -13.63
C PHE A 469 39.61 20.05 -15.03
N PRO A 470 40.68 19.78 -15.80
CA PRO A 470 40.54 19.20 -17.13
C PRO A 470 40.21 17.71 -17.01
N PHE A 471 39.00 17.32 -17.43
CA PHE A 471 38.74 15.94 -17.81
C PHE A 471 39.65 15.58 -18.99
N PRO A 472 40.44 14.49 -18.95
CA PRO A 472 41.09 13.99 -20.15
C PRO A 472 40.01 13.35 -21.04
N GLU A 473 39.43 14.15 -21.94
CA GLU A 473 38.70 13.64 -23.10
C GLU A 473 39.68 12.91 -24.04
N GLY A 474 39.34 11.68 -24.41
CA GLY A 474 39.88 11.03 -25.61
C GLY A 474 41.20 10.31 -25.45
N LEU A 475 41.19 9.16 -24.77
CA LEU A 475 42.06 8.05 -25.16
C LEU A 475 41.32 7.24 -26.23
N PRO A 476 41.78 7.20 -27.49
CA PRO A 476 41.19 6.31 -28.48
C PRO A 476 41.49 4.87 -28.06
N LEU A 477 40.45 4.07 -27.88
CA LEU A 477 40.59 2.61 -27.78
C LEU A 477 41.35 2.14 -29.03
N PRO A 478 42.41 1.32 -28.90
CA PRO A 478 43.07 0.74 -30.06
C PRO A 478 42.06 -0.04 -30.90
N GLU A 479 41.87 0.35 -32.16
CA GLU A 479 41.10 -0.43 -33.13
C GLU A 479 41.70 -1.84 -33.21
N GLY A 480 40.94 -2.84 -32.78
CA GLY A 480 41.35 -4.25 -32.83
C GLY A 480 41.12 -5.07 -31.57
N PHE A 481 40.56 -4.51 -30.50
CA PHE A 481 40.01 -5.34 -29.41
C PHE A 481 38.62 -5.84 -29.84
N PRO A 482 38.41 -7.16 -30.01
CA PRO A 482 37.06 -7.67 -30.16
C PRO A 482 36.31 -7.34 -28.87
N LEU A 483 35.25 -6.54 -28.96
CA LEU A 483 34.24 -6.50 -27.89
C LEU A 483 33.73 -7.95 -27.77
N PRO A 484 33.79 -8.57 -26.58
CA PRO A 484 33.16 -9.87 -26.38
C PRO A 484 31.70 -9.78 -26.77
N ASP A 485 31.18 -10.87 -27.34
CA ASP A 485 29.79 -10.96 -27.76
C ASP A 485 28.91 -10.70 -26.52
N ASN A 486 28.09 -9.64 -26.55
CA ASN A 486 27.40 -9.12 -25.34
C ASN A 486 26.42 -10.13 -24.72
N SER A 487 26.14 -11.25 -25.39
CA SER A 487 25.34 -12.38 -24.88
C SER A 487 26.14 -13.37 -24.04
N ALA A 488 27.47 -13.30 -24.03
CA ALA A 488 28.35 -14.24 -23.34
C ALA A 488 28.56 -13.88 -21.87
N GLU A 489 28.33 -12.64 -21.46
CA GLU A 489 28.65 -12.13 -20.11
C GLU A 489 27.41 -11.84 -19.26
N GLN A 490 26.21 -12.12 -19.78
CA GLN A 490 24.96 -11.86 -19.07
C GLN A 490 24.60 -13.00 -18.10
N PRO A 491 24.00 -12.67 -16.95
CA PRO A 491 23.49 -13.67 -16.03
C PRO A 491 22.38 -14.50 -16.69
N ILE A 492 22.32 -15.79 -16.36
CA ILE A 492 21.22 -16.66 -16.79
C ILE A 492 20.18 -16.68 -15.68
N GLU A 493 18.94 -16.34 -15.99
CA GLU A 493 17.85 -16.30 -15.03
C GLU A 493 16.75 -17.28 -15.42
N THR A 494 16.18 -17.98 -14.44
CA THR A 494 14.99 -18.80 -14.59
C THR A 494 14.11 -18.71 -13.36
N GLU A 495 12.80 -18.87 -13.57
CA GLU A 495 11.80 -18.77 -12.52
C GLU A 495 11.13 -20.12 -12.22
N LEU A 496 10.71 -20.30 -10.98
CA LEU A 496 9.94 -21.44 -10.50
C LEU A 496 8.86 -20.96 -9.53
N VAL A 497 7.61 -21.39 -9.72
CA VAL A 497 6.51 -21.06 -8.79
C VAL A 497 6.12 -22.29 -7.96
N ILE A 498 6.11 -22.13 -6.64
CA ILE A 498 5.62 -23.13 -5.69
C ILE A 498 4.15 -22.87 -5.36
N GLU A 499 3.30 -23.50 -6.16
CA GLU A 499 1.85 -23.38 -6.06
C GLU A 499 1.30 -23.54 -4.63
N GLY A 500 0.57 -22.54 -4.17
CA GLY A 500 -0.13 -22.55 -2.89
C GLY A 500 0.74 -22.29 -1.66
N PHE A 501 2.05 -22.02 -1.83
CA PHE A 501 2.96 -21.63 -0.75
C PHE A 501 3.40 -20.18 -0.89
N ILE A 502 3.79 -19.59 0.24
CA ILE A 502 4.62 -18.40 0.30
C ILE A 502 6.05 -18.91 0.48
N VAL A 503 6.95 -18.57 -0.42
CA VAL A 503 8.36 -18.99 -0.31
C VAL A 503 9.16 -17.87 0.36
N THR A 504 10.12 -18.22 1.21
CA THR A 504 10.97 -17.26 1.91
C THR A 504 12.43 -17.67 1.93
N GLY A 505 13.32 -16.69 2.00
CA GLY A 505 14.76 -16.89 2.14
C GLY A 505 15.49 -16.92 0.81
N SER A 506 16.82 -17.01 0.89
CA SER A 506 17.71 -17.13 -0.26
C SER A 506 18.87 -18.06 0.06
N LYS A 507 19.45 -18.64 -0.99
CA LYS A 507 20.64 -19.49 -0.92
C LYS A 507 21.56 -19.19 -2.08
N GLU A 508 22.85 -19.33 -1.83
CA GLU A 508 23.89 -19.18 -2.83
C GLU A 508 24.74 -20.44 -2.88
N ALA A 509 25.21 -20.79 -4.07
CA ALA A 509 26.14 -21.89 -4.30
C ALA A 509 27.13 -21.54 -5.41
N GLN A 510 28.31 -22.15 -5.36
CA GLN A 510 29.32 -22.00 -6.41
C GLN A 510 29.37 -23.24 -7.30
N ILE A 511 29.53 -23.01 -8.59
CA ILE A 511 29.71 -24.06 -9.60
C ILE A 511 30.86 -23.71 -10.54
N THR A 512 31.66 -24.71 -10.90
CA THR A 512 32.77 -24.54 -11.85
C THR A 512 32.29 -24.83 -13.28
N ILE A 513 32.37 -23.84 -14.16
CA ILE A 513 32.15 -23.98 -15.61
C ILE A 513 33.46 -24.46 -16.28
N LYS A 514 33.45 -25.70 -16.78
CA LYS A 514 34.65 -26.35 -17.30
C LYS A 514 35.00 -25.96 -18.73
N VAL A 515 36.31 -25.98 -19.01
CA VAL A 515 36.85 -25.96 -20.39
C VAL A 515 36.49 -27.30 -21.05
N GLY A 516 35.70 -27.26 -22.12
CA GLY A 516 35.49 -28.44 -22.97
C GLY A 516 36.85 -28.96 -23.45
N ASP A 517 37.04 -30.28 -23.45
CA ASP A 517 38.29 -30.92 -23.85
C ASP A 517 38.58 -30.61 -25.33
N VAL A 518 39.26 -29.48 -25.59
CA VAL A 518 39.81 -29.16 -26.91
C VAL A 518 40.95 -30.13 -27.09
N GLY A 519 40.62 -31.27 -27.70
CA GLY A 519 41.54 -32.39 -27.88
C GLY A 519 42.91 -31.90 -28.31
N ALA A 520 43.94 -32.38 -27.60
CA ALA A 520 45.34 -32.14 -27.86
C ALA A 520 45.65 -32.15 -29.37
N GLY A 521 45.72 -30.96 -29.97
CA GLY A 521 45.71 -30.79 -31.41
C GLY A 521 46.38 -29.48 -31.80
N ALA A 522 47.70 -29.52 -31.88
CA ALA A 522 48.58 -28.53 -32.49
C ALA A 522 48.72 -27.17 -31.79
N LEU A 523 49.68 -27.10 -30.87
CA LEU A 523 50.49 -25.88 -30.72
C LEU A 523 51.15 -25.57 -32.09
N PRO A 524 50.96 -24.39 -32.70
CA PRO A 524 51.85 -23.95 -33.74
C PRO A 524 53.15 -23.49 -33.06
N ILE A 525 54.20 -24.28 -33.28
CA ILE A 525 55.59 -23.86 -33.08
C ILE A 525 55.80 -22.62 -33.97
N ILE A 526 56.00 -21.45 -33.36
CA ILE A 526 56.55 -20.30 -34.07
C ILE A 526 58.08 -20.47 -34.03
N GLU A 527 58.63 -21.14 -35.05
CA GLU A 527 60.03 -21.00 -35.45
C GLU A 527 60.27 -19.56 -35.93
N GLY A 528 61.30 -18.91 -35.39
CA GLY A 528 61.48 -17.47 -35.47
C GLY A 528 62.06 -16.90 -36.75
N ALA A 529 62.31 -15.59 -36.72
CA ALA A 529 63.34 -14.92 -37.53
C ALA A 529 63.65 -13.52 -36.96
N GLN A 530 64.92 -13.38 -36.54
CA GLN A 530 65.83 -12.22 -36.50
C GLN A 530 65.39 -10.85 -35.96
#